data_AF-D8JU59-F1
#
_entry.id   AF-D8JU59-F1
#
_cell.length_a   1.000
_cell.length_b   1.000
_cell.length_c   1.000
_cell.angle_alpha   90.00
_cell.angle_beta   90.00
_cell.angle_gamma   90.00
#
_symmetry.space_group_name_H-M   'P 1'
#
loop_
_entity.id
_entity.type
_entity.pdbx_description
1 polymer ?
#
loop_
_entity_poly.entity_id
_entity_poly.type
_entity_poly.pdbx_seq_one_letter_code
_entity_poly.pdbx_strand_id
1 'polypeptide(L)'
;MKVDLPGITNAYARLRLDDRAGDGLAVPFSAAMASAQADNGKQRDRVQQTDFGSMTRQEMRDWVNDQIRSGNMTLDESTPFVSMTMKMSVGGFAEVDAATDGERIDFIQRARSGIEGARSRSDDVTAKLLDAALQIMQR
;
A
#
# COMPACT_ATOMS: atom_id res chain seq x y z
N MET A 1 16.68 -31.37 60.30
CA MET A 1 15.85 -30.16 60.53
C MET A 1 15.44 -29.67 59.15
N LYS A 2 14.39 -30.21 58.52
CA LYS A 2 12.94 -29.95 58.70
C LYS A 2 12.59 -28.46 58.67
N VAL A 3 12.07 -28.05 57.51
CA VAL A 3 10.98 -27.09 57.28
C VAL A 3 10.53 -27.40 55.83
N ASP A 4 9.55 -28.27 55.58
CA ASP A 4 8.09 -28.17 55.84
C ASP A 4 7.44 -26.99 55.08
N LEU A 5 6.78 -27.34 53.96
CA LEU A 5 5.87 -26.55 53.11
C LEU A 5 4.55 -26.30 53.86
N PRO A 6 3.73 -25.26 53.57
CA PRO A 6 2.69 -25.46 52.54
C PRO A 6 2.10 -24.19 51.87
N GLY A 7 1.49 -24.41 50.70
CA GLY A 7 0.47 -23.54 50.09
C GLY A 7 0.75 -23.22 48.62
N ILE A 8 -0.05 -23.57 47.62
CA ILE A 8 -1.38 -24.18 47.61
C ILE A 8 -1.53 -24.95 46.29
N THR A 9 -2.19 -26.08 46.43
CA THR A 9 -2.56 -27.18 45.52
C THR A 9 -3.45 -26.77 44.34
N ASN A 10 -3.24 -27.38 43.16
CA ASN A 10 -4.23 -28.16 42.39
C ASN A 10 -3.64 -28.51 41.00
N ALA A 11 -3.11 -29.70 40.75
CA ALA A 11 -3.75 -31.02 40.70
C ALA A 11 -4.88 -31.13 39.65
N TYR A 12 -4.49 -31.67 38.50
CA TYR A 12 -5.17 -32.70 37.69
C TYR A 12 -6.69 -32.63 37.43
N ALA A 13 -6.98 -32.51 36.13
CA ALA A 13 -7.90 -33.36 35.36
C ALA A 13 -9.38 -33.42 35.76
N ARG A 14 -10.25 -32.91 34.88
CA ARG A 14 -11.11 -33.74 34.01
C ARG A 14 -12.11 -32.91 33.20
N LEU A 15 -12.21 -33.28 31.92
CA LEU A 15 -13.39 -33.27 31.04
C LEU A 15 -14.15 -31.93 30.86
N ARG A 16 -14.08 -31.39 29.62
CA ARG A 16 -15.15 -31.62 28.64
C ARG A 16 -14.65 -31.32 27.22
N LEU A 17 -14.61 -32.36 26.38
CA LEU A 17 -14.78 -32.25 24.93
C LEU A 17 -16.23 -31.82 24.67
N ASP A 18 -16.44 -30.74 23.93
CA ASP A 18 -17.66 -30.52 23.14
C ASP A 18 -17.37 -29.46 22.06
N ASP A 19 -17.05 -29.96 20.86
CA ASP A 19 -17.60 -29.56 19.57
C ASP A 19 -17.85 -28.06 19.27
N ARG A 20 -16.97 -27.47 18.45
CA ARG A 20 -17.43 -26.69 17.29
C ARG A 20 -16.36 -26.56 16.21
N ALA A 21 -16.72 -27.07 15.04
CA ALA A 21 -16.00 -27.03 13.79
C ALA A 21 -15.47 -25.62 13.43
N GLY A 22 -14.27 -25.59 12.86
CA GLY A 22 -13.62 -24.41 12.29
C GLY A 22 -12.41 -24.85 11.49
N ASP A 23 -12.66 -25.64 10.45
CA ASP A 23 -11.71 -26.10 9.45
C ASP A 23 -10.99 -24.90 8.83
N GLY A 24 -9.76 -24.63 9.29
CA GLY A 24 -8.87 -23.65 8.69
C GLY A 24 -8.26 -24.23 7.42
N LEU A 25 -9.07 -24.34 6.36
CA LEU A 25 -8.61 -24.76 5.04
C LEU A 25 -7.53 -23.79 4.56
N ALA A 26 -6.28 -24.26 4.56
CA ALA A 26 -5.22 -23.63 3.79
C ALA A 26 -5.68 -23.62 2.32
N VAL A 27 -6.07 -22.44 1.83
CA VAL A 27 -6.42 -22.27 0.42
C VAL A 27 -5.19 -22.67 -0.40
N PRO A 28 -5.29 -23.66 -1.30
CA PRO A 28 -4.18 -24.01 -2.16
C PRO A 28 -3.80 -22.76 -2.96
N PHE A 29 -2.51 -22.54 -3.15
CA PHE A 29 -1.99 -21.37 -3.88
C PHE A 29 -2.72 -21.15 -5.22
N SER A 30 -3.12 -22.23 -5.89
CA SER A 30 -3.93 -22.19 -7.12
C SER A 30 -5.32 -21.57 -6.93
N ALA A 31 -5.98 -21.77 -5.79
CA ALA A 31 -7.26 -21.14 -5.47
C ALA A 31 -7.11 -19.65 -5.10
N ALA A 32 -6.00 -19.29 -4.45
CA ALA A 32 -5.65 -17.89 -4.20
C ALA A 32 -5.36 -17.15 -5.52
N MET A 33 -4.62 -17.79 -6.43
CA MET A 33 -4.31 -17.25 -7.77
C MET A 33 -5.57 -17.12 -8.64
N ALA A 34 -6.47 -18.11 -8.61
CA ALA A 34 -7.73 -18.06 -9.33
C ALA A 34 -8.67 -16.96 -8.81
N SER A 35 -8.71 -16.76 -7.50
CA SER A 35 -9.47 -15.66 -6.88
C SER A 35 -8.89 -14.29 -7.27
N ALA A 36 -7.57 -14.16 -7.29
CA ALA A 36 -6.89 -12.94 -7.76
C ALA A 36 -7.13 -12.69 -9.27
N GLN A 37 -7.18 -13.73 -10.10
CA GLN A 37 -7.48 -13.61 -11.53
C GLN A 37 -8.95 -13.27 -11.81
N ALA A 38 -9.88 -13.78 -11.00
CA ALA A 38 -11.31 -13.47 -11.12
C ALA A 38 -11.62 -12.03 -10.71
N ASP A 39 -10.91 -11.52 -9.69
CA ASP A 39 -10.98 -10.10 -9.30
C ASP A 39 -10.40 -9.19 -10.39
N ASN A 40 -9.25 -9.58 -10.96
CA ASN A 40 -8.63 -8.90 -12.11
C ASN A 40 -9.51 -8.94 -13.37
N GLY A 41 -10.28 -10.02 -13.57
CA GLY A 41 -11.24 -10.17 -14.67
C GLY A 41 -12.42 -9.18 -14.62
N LYS A 42 -12.86 -8.76 -13.43
CA LYS A 42 -13.86 -7.70 -13.27
C LYS A 42 -13.28 -6.29 -13.43
N GLN A 43 -11.97 -6.12 -13.21
CA GLN A 43 -11.27 -4.84 -13.35
C GLN A 43 -10.90 -4.52 -14.81
N ARG A 44 -10.73 -5.55 -15.67
CA ARG A 44 -10.36 -5.39 -17.10
C ARG A 44 -11.42 -4.71 -17.97
N ASP A 45 -12.70 -4.72 -17.55
CA ASP A 45 -13.80 -4.06 -18.29
C ASP A 45 -13.97 -2.57 -17.94
N ARG A 46 -13.10 -2.04 -17.09
CA ARG A 46 -13.06 -0.62 -16.74
C ARG A 46 -11.65 -0.11 -17.01
N VAL A 47 -11.40 0.30 -18.25
CA VAL A 47 -10.45 1.39 -18.50
C VAL A 47 -11.11 2.68 -17.96
N GLN A 48 -11.37 2.70 -16.64
CA GLN A 48 -11.71 3.92 -15.93
C GLN A 48 -10.40 4.68 -15.87
N GLN A 49 -10.30 5.72 -16.70
CA GLN A 49 -9.24 6.71 -16.59
C GLN A 49 -9.11 7.09 -15.11
N THR A 50 -7.94 6.81 -14.52
CA THR A 50 -7.71 7.04 -13.09
C THR A 50 -7.81 8.54 -12.82
N ASP A 51 -8.60 8.92 -11.81
CA ASP A 51 -8.73 10.32 -11.41
C ASP A 51 -7.55 10.72 -10.52
N PHE A 52 -6.50 11.26 -11.14
CA PHE A 52 -5.34 11.79 -10.44
C PHE A 52 -5.59 13.15 -9.76
N GLY A 53 -6.73 13.79 -10.00
CA GLY A 53 -7.08 15.08 -9.41
C GLY A 53 -7.63 14.97 -7.99
N SER A 54 -8.04 13.77 -7.56
CA SER A 54 -8.58 13.55 -6.23
C SER A 54 -8.39 12.09 -5.79
N MET A 55 -7.16 11.72 -5.44
CA MET A 55 -6.85 10.39 -4.88
C MET A 55 -5.94 10.49 -3.65
N THR A 56 -5.93 9.44 -2.84
CA THR A 56 -5.07 9.31 -1.66
C THR A 56 -3.66 8.85 -2.04
N ARG A 57 -2.72 8.98 -1.10
CA ARG A 57 -1.35 8.45 -1.26
C ARG A 57 -1.35 6.93 -1.43
N GLN A 58 -2.22 6.22 -0.73
CA GLN A 58 -2.35 4.77 -0.86
C GLN A 58 -2.91 4.37 -2.23
N GLU A 59 -3.98 5.01 -2.68
CA GLU A 59 -4.55 4.74 -4.02
C GLU A 59 -3.53 4.99 -5.14
N MET A 60 -2.68 6.02 -5.02
CA MET A 60 -1.61 6.27 -5.97
C MET A 60 -0.56 5.15 -5.96
N ARG A 61 -0.14 4.67 -4.78
CA ARG A 61 0.80 3.54 -4.67
C ARG A 61 0.23 2.26 -5.26
N ASP A 62 -1.04 1.98 -5.01
CA ASP A 62 -1.73 0.81 -5.54
C ASP A 62 -1.85 0.88 -7.06
N TRP A 63 -2.21 2.04 -7.62
CA TRP A 63 -2.23 2.25 -9.06
C TRP A 63 -0.86 2.02 -9.71
N VAL A 64 0.21 2.56 -9.13
CA VAL A 64 1.60 2.34 -9.62
C VAL A 64 1.95 0.85 -9.62
N ASN A 65 1.65 0.16 -8.52
CA ASN A 65 1.91 -1.27 -8.39
C ASN A 65 1.17 -2.08 -9.46
N ASP A 66 -0.07 -1.70 -9.77
CA ASP A 66 -0.85 -2.33 -10.83
C ASP A 66 -0.27 -2.08 -12.22
N GLN A 67 0.22 -0.87 -12.51
CA GLN A 67 0.89 -0.58 -13.79
C GLN A 67 2.21 -1.37 -13.95
N ILE A 68 3.01 -1.48 -12.89
CA ILE A 68 4.25 -2.28 -12.90
C ILE A 68 3.94 -3.76 -13.13
N ARG A 69 2.96 -4.31 -12.39
CA ARG A 69 2.54 -5.72 -12.52
C ARG A 69 1.97 -6.03 -13.91
N SER A 70 1.31 -5.06 -14.52
CA SER A 70 0.74 -5.19 -15.86
C SER A 70 1.76 -4.98 -16.98
N GLY A 71 2.98 -4.55 -16.66
CA GLY A 71 4.02 -4.23 -17.65
C GLY A 71 3.81 -2.90 -18.39
N ASN A 72 2.88 -2.07 -17.94
CA ASN A 72 2.57 -0.76 -18.54
C ASN A 72 3.50 0.36 -18.03
N MET A 73 4.25 0.10 -16.95
CA MET A 73 5.19 1.03 -16.34
C MET A 73 6.40 0.27 -15.80
N THR A 74 7.59 0.79 -16.02
CA THR A 74 8.83 0.25 -15.44
C THR A 74 9.05 0.78 -14.02
N LEU A 75 9.92 0.10 -13.25
CA LEU A 75 10.28 0.56 -11.92
C LEU A 75 10.91 1.97 -11.94
N ASP A 76 11.72 2.29 -12.95
CA ASP A 76 12.33 3.61 -13.11
C ASP A 76 11.27 4.71 -13.35
N GLU A 77 10.33 4.46 -14.27
CA GLU A 77 9.20 5.35 -14.56
C GLU A 77 8.28 5.56 -13.34
N SER A 78 8.24 4.59 -12.41
CA SER A 78 7.44 4.67 -11.20
C SER A 78 8.04 5.57 -10.09
N THR A 79 9.35 5.81 -10.14
CA THR A 79 10.10 6.58 -9.14
C THR A 79 9.47 7.91 -8.75
N PRO A 80 9.10 8.81 -9.70
CA PRO A 80 8.49 10.08 -9.35
C PRO A 80 7.15 9.94 -8.61
N PHE A 81 6.36 8.90 -8.92
CA PHE A 81 5.10 8.64 -8.24
C PHE A 81 5.31 8.25 -6.79
N VAL A 82 6.27 7.34 -6.53
CA VAL A 82 6.63 6.94 -5.18
C VAL A 82 7.04 8.16 -4.35
N SER A 83 7.92 9.00 -4.88
CA SER A 83 8.35 10.23 -4.20
C SER A 83 7.19 11.18 -3.91
N MET A 84 6.23 11.34 -4.83
CA MET A 84 5.05 12.18 -4.61
C MET A 84 4.17 11.68 -3.45
N THR A 85 4.14 10.37 -3.19
CA THR A 85 3.37 9.77 -2.08
C THR A 85 4.07 9.77 -0.73
N MET A 86 5.30 10.27 -0.63
CA MET A 86 6.00 10.39 0.65
C MET A 86 5.50 11.62 1.41
N LYS A 87 5.34 11.46 2.73
CA LYS A 87 4.93 12.54 3.64
C LYS A 87 5.63 12.34 4.97
N MET A 88 6.38 13.34 5.43
CA MET A 88 7.01 13.31 6.75
C MET A 88 6.09 13.95 7.79
N SER A 89 6.11 13.41 9.01
CA SER A 89 5.33 13.94 10.13
C SER A 89 5.85 15.33 10.54
N VAL A 90 4.94 16.27 10.81
CA VAL A 90 5.34 17.60 11.31
C VAL A 90 5.87 17.44 12.74
N GLY A 91 7.13 17.82 12.97
CA GLY A 91 7.79 17.73 14.27
C GLY A 91 8.48 16.38 14.57
N GLY A 92 8.56 15.48 13.59
CA GLY A 92 9.26 14.20 13.72
C GLY A 92 10.06 13.84 12.48
N PHE A 93 10.78 12.71 12.56
CA PHE A 93 11.56 12.13 11.45
C PHE A 93 10.87 10.90 10.83
N ALA A 94 9.63 10.62 11.21
CA ALA A 94 8.88 9.46 10.73
C ALA A 94 8.03 9.79 9.50
N GLU A 95 8.08 8.91 8.50
CA GLU A 95 7.13 8.92 7.39
C GLU A 95 5.72 8.60 7.93
N VAL A 96 4.73 9.37 7.47
CA VAL A 96 3.32 9.09 7.74
C VAL A 96 2.89 7.95 6.83
N ASP A 97 2.44 6.86 7.44
CA ASP A 97 1.92 5.70 6.70
C ASP A 97 0.78 6.12 5.76
N ALA A 98 0.97 5.88 4.47
CA ALA A 98 0.00 6.19 3.42
C ALA A 98 -1.33 5.46 3.63
N ALA A 99 -1.31 4.26 4.20
CA ALA A 99 -2.52 3.47 4.45
C ALA A 99 -3.44 4.10 5.51
N THR A 100 -2.86 4.92 6.41
CA THR A 100 -3.60 5.60 7.48
C THR A 100 -3.95 7.06 7.14
N ASP A 101 -3.45 7.56 6.00
CA ASP A 101 -3.62 8.95 5.58
C ASP A 101 -4.67 9.07 4.48
N GLY A 102 -5.89 9.44 4.90
CA GLY A 102 -7.03 9.64 4.00
C GLY A 102 -7.04 10.99 3.27
N GLU A 103 -5.96 11.77 3.33
CA GLU A 103 -5.85 13.03 2.59
C GLU A 103 -5.98 12.77 1.07
N ARG A 104 -6.93 13.47 0.44
CA ARG A 104 -7.07 13.47 -1.01
C ARG A 104 -6.23 14.58 -1.61
N ILE A 105 -5.42 14.21 -2.60
CA ILE A 105 -4.40 15.03 -3.21
C ILE A 105 -4.67 15.10 -4.71
N ASP A 106 -4.55 16.30 -5.27
CA ASP A 106 -4.42 16.50 -6.69
C ASP A 106 -2.96 16.27 -7.10
N PHE A 107 -2.68 15.06 -7.58
CA PHE A 107 -1.33 14.67 -7.98
C PHE A 107 -0.86 15.36 -9.27
N ILE A 108 -1.78 15.84 -10.11
CA ILE A 108 -1.46 16.66 -11.27
C ILE A 108 -0.90 18.00 -10.81
N GLN A 109 -1.60 18.67 -9.90
CA GLN A 109 -1.14 19.96 -9.35
C GLN A 109 0.12 19.79 -8.51
N ARG A 110 0.24 18.67 -7.77
CA ARG A 110 1.46 18.35 -7.02
C ARG A 110 2.67 18.20 -7.93
N ALA A 111 2.53 17.50 -9.06
CA ALA A 111 3.61 17.36 -10.03
C ALA A 111 3.97 18.70 -10.68
N ARG A 112 2.97 19.52 -11.07
CA ARG A 112 3.20 20.88 -11.60
C ARG A 112 3.96 21.77 -10.62
N SER A 113 3.51 21.81 -9.36
CA SER A 113 4.17 22.56 -8.28
C SER A 113 5.58 22.03 -8.03
N GLY A 114 5.78 20.72 -8.11
CA GLY A 114 7.09 20.08 -8.00
C GLY A 114 8.04 20.49 -9.12
N ILE A 115 7.56 20.61 -10.36
CA ILE A 115 8.36 21.09 -11.50
C ILE A 115 8.79 22.53 -11.29
N GLU A 116 7.88 23.40 -10.86
CA GLU A 116 8.21 24.80 -10.56
C GLU A 116 9.24 24.89 -9.42
N GLY A 117 9.08 24.09 -8.37
CA GLY A 117 10.03 23.99 -7.26
C GLY A 117 11.39 23.43 -7.69
N ALA A 118 11.43 22.46 -8.59
CA ALA A 118 12.67 21.90 -9.11
C ALA A 118 13.41 22.94 -9.97
N ARG A 119 12.70 23.63 -10.86
CA ARG A 119 13.25 24.72 -11.69
C ARG A 119 13.80 25.87 -10.87
N SER A 120 13.12 26.28 -9.80
CA SER A 120 13.62 27.35 -8.92
C SER A 120 14.93 27.00 -8.21
N ARG A 121 15.21 25.71 -8.03
CA ARG A 121 16.47 25.19 -7.45
C ARG A 121 17.48 24.75 -8.52
N SER A 122 17.22 25.00 -9.80
CA SER A 122 18.05 24.51 -10.92
C SER A 122 18.23 22.98 -10.93
N ASP A 123 17.21 22.25 -10.47
CA ASP A 123 17.18 20.79 -10.45
C ASP A 123 16.45 20.26 -11.70
N ASP A 124 17.16 20.28 -12.83
CA ASP A 124 16.62 19.86 -14.12
C ASP A 124 16.28 18.36 -14.16
N VAL A 125 16.96 17.54 -13.35
CA VAL A 125 16.73 16.10 -13.27
C VAL A 125 15.35 15.84 -12.67
N THR A 126 15.07 16.42 -11.51
CA THR A 126 13.75 16.29 -10.88
C THR A 126 12.65 16.90 -11.74
N ALA A 127 12.91 18.04 -12.39
CA ALA A 127 11.93 18.65 -13.29
C ALA A 127 11.55 17.72 -14.45
N LYS A 128 12.52 17.03 -15.06
CA LYS A 128 12.27 16.06 -16.15
C LYS A 128 11.51 14.82 -15.66
N LEU A 129 11.85 14.30 -14.49
CA LEU A 129 11.15 13.15 -13.90
C LEU A 129 9.67 13.46 -13.63
N LEU A 130 9.39 14.65 -13.09
CA LEU A 130 8.02 15.08 -12.83
C LEU A 130 7.25 15.41 -14.11
N ASP A 131 7.92 15.93 -15.15
CA ASP A 131 7.30 16.12 -16.48
C ASP A 131 6.89 14.77 -17.10
N ALA A 132 7.77 13.76 -17.04
CA ALA A 132 7.46 12.40 -17.48
C ALA A 132 6.27 11.81 -16.71
N ALA A 133 6.21 12.01 -15.39
CA ALA A 133 5.07 11.58 -14.57
C ALA A 133 3.77 12.29 -14.97
N LEU A 134 3.81 13.59 -15.28
CA LEU A 134 2.64 14.33 -15.79
C LEU A 134 2.14 13.78 -17.12
N GLN A 135 3.04 13.44 -18.03
CA GLN A 135 2.66 12.84 -19.31
C GLN A 135 1.98 11.49 -19.11
N ILE A 136 2.47 10.66 -18.18
CA ILE A 136 1.86 9.37 -17.85
C ILE A 136 0.43 9.56 -17.29
N MET A 137 0.21 10.52 -16.40
CA MET A 137 -1.12 10.79 -15.83
C MET A 137 -2.13 11.36 -16.84
N GLN A 138 -1.66 11.85 -17.99
CA GLN A 138 -2.48 12.50 -19.02
C GLN A 138 -2.72 11.60 -20.26
N ARG A 139 -2.17 10.38 -20.27
CA ARG A 139 -2.38 9.39 -21.32
C ARG A 139 -3.76 8.74 -21.21
#